data_AF-A0A350YZR7-F1
#
_entry.id   AF-A0A350YZR7-F1
#
_cell.length_a   1.000
_cell.length_b   1.000
_cell.length_c   1.000
_cell.angle_alpha   90.00
_cell.angle_beta   90.00
_cell.angle_gamma   90.00
#
_symmetry.space_group_name_H-M   'P 1'
#
loop_
_entity.id
_entity.type
_entity.pdbx_description
1 polymer ?
#
loop_
_entity_poly.entity_id
_entity_poly.type
_entity_poly.pdbx_seq_one_letter_code
_entity_poly.pdbx_strand_id
1 'polypeptide(L)' 'MVPLFDKVVFSLDNTQFTISKRNNGRKITSIDYDGQKFDGFFISHKDLKRGKELVITTE' A
#
# COMPACT_ATOMS: atom_id res chain seq x y z
N MET A 1 2.73 -20.06 9.88
CA MET A 1 2.90 -18.64 10.24
C MET A 1 3.24 -17.92 8.94
N VAL A 2 2.30 -17.20 8.36
CA VAL A 2 2.50 -16.57 7.04
C VAL A 2 3.18 -15.21 7.28
N PRO A 3 4.38 -14.97 6.73
CA PRO A 3 5.02 -13.67 6.84
C PRO A 3 4.17 -12.68 6.04
N LEU A 4 3.58 -11.74 6.77
CA LEU A 4 2.55 -10.82 6.27
C LEU A 4 3.14 -9.61 5.51
N PHE A 5 4.37 -9.76 4.98
CA PHE A 5 5.16 -8.78 4.21
C PHE A 5 5.33 -7.40 4.86
N ASP A 6 6.58 -7.04 5.17
CA ASP A 6 6.91 -5.69 5.66
C ASP A 6 6.83 -4.64 4.54
N LYS A 7 7.28 -5.03 3.34
CA LYS A 7 7.28 -4.17 2.15
C LYS A 7 7.08 -5.02 0.91
N VAL A 8 6.19 -4.58 0.01
CA VAL A 8 5.97 -5.21 -1.28
C VAL A 8 6.21 -4.19 -2.37
N VAL A 9 7.12 -4.49 -3.29
CA VAL A 9 7.39 -3.65 -4.46
C VAL A 9 6.78 -4.34 -5.67
N PHE A 10 5.83 -3.68 -6.31
CA PHE A 10 5.19 -4.14 -7.53
C PHE A 10 5.67 -3.28 -8.71
N SER A 11 5.90 -3.92 -9.85
CA SER A 11 6.25 -3.24 -11.10
C SER A 11 5.09 -3.42 -12.08
N LEU A 12 4.49 -2.32 -12.52
CA LEU A 12 3.33 -2.32 -13.42
C LEU A 12 3.64 -1.53 -14.69
N ASP A 13 3.75 -2.23 -15.84
CA ASP A 13 4.00 -1.73 -17.20
C ASP A 13 5.23 -0.81 -17.45
N ASN A 14 5.84 -0.26 -16.40
CA ASN A 14 7.13 0.46 -16.30
C ASN A 14 7.24 1.27 -14.99
N THR A 15 6.17 1.31 -14.19
CA THR A 15 6.11 2.05 -12.95
C THR A 15 6.34 1.13 -11.77
N GLN A 16 7.32 1.46 -10.92
CA GLN A 16 7.48 0.81 -9.62
C GLN A 16 6.58 1.48 -8.60
N PHE A 17 5.85 0.65 -7.85
CA PHE A 17 4.98 1.06 -6.77
C PHE A 17 5.35 0.27 -5.52
N THR A 18 5.44 0.96 -4.38
CA THR A 18 5.87 0.36 -3.12
C THR A 18 4.72 0.40 -2.12
N ILE A 19 4.36 -0.77 -1.60
CA ILE A 19 3.45 -0.94 -0.48
C ILE A 19 4.29 -1.20 0.76
N SER A 20 4.21 -0.30 1.73
CA SER A 20 4.87 -0.42 3.03
C SER A 20 3.80 -0.74 4.09
N LYS A 21 3.93 -1.88 4.77
CA LYS A 21 3.02 -2.23 5.86
C LYS A 21 3.56 -1.66 7.17
N ARG A 22 2.76 -0.83 7.83
CA ARG A 22 3.00 -0.33 9.19
C ARG A 22 2.22 -1.19 10.17
N ASN A 23 2.92 -1.71 11.17
CA ASN A 23 2.44 -2.63 12.22
C ASN A 23 2.25 -4.09 11.79
N ASN A 24 2.21 -4.96 12.80
CA ASN A 24 2.02 -6.42 12.66
C ASN A 24 0.56 -6.86 12.80
N GLY A 25 -0.37 -5.90 12.74
CA GLY A 25 -1.79 -6.14 12.80
C GLY A 25 -2.31 -7.01 11.66
N ARG A 26 -3.45 -7.66 11.90
CA ARG A 26 -4.18 -8.43 10.87
C ARG A 26 -5.26 -7.60 10.19
N LYS A 27 -5.76 -6.56 10.87
CA LYS A 27 -6.82 -5.70 10.36
C LYS A 27 -6.21 -4.41 9.85
N ILE A 28 -6.50 -4.05 8.60
CA ILE A 28 -6.08 -2.76 8.06
C ILE A 28 -6.99 -1.68 8.63
N THR A 29 -6.39 -0.65 9.21
CA THR A 29 -7.11 0.46 9.84
C THR A 29 -7.07 1.72 9.00
N SER A 30 -5.98 1.94 8.26
CA SER A 30 -5.86 3.08 7.36
C SER A 30 -4.88 2.80 6.23
N ILE A 31 -5.13 3.44 5.09
CA ILE A 31 -4.25 3.42 3.94
C ILE A 31 -3.90 4.87 3.60
N ASP A 32 -2.62 5.14 3.43
CA ASP A 32 -2.10 6.44 3.06
C ASP A 32 -1.38 6.31 1.72
N TYR A 33 -1.76 7.11 0.74
CA TYR A 33 -1.17 7.12 -0.59
C TYR A 33 -0.65 8.53 -0.90
N ASP A 34 0.66 8.65 -1.11
CA ASP A 34 1.31 9.94 -1.41
C ASP A 34 1.04 11.04 -0.34
N GLY A 35 0.84 10.66 0.92
CA GLY A 35 0.51 11.57 2.03
C GLY A 35 -0.98 11.90 2.15
N GLN A 36 -1.83 11.27 1.34
CA GLN A 36 -3.27 11.42 1.37
C GLN A 36 -3.91 10.15 1.94
N LYS A 37 -4.69 10.30 3.01
CA LYS A 37 -5.43 9.18 3.60
C LYS A 37 -6.61 8.78 2.73
N PHE A 38 -6.70 7.48 2.44
CA PHE A 38 -7.81 6.86 1.74
C PHE A 38 -8.68 6.11 2.74
N ASP A 39 -9.98 6.42 2.76
CA ASP A 39 -10.98 5.64 3.47
C ASP A 39 -11.43 4.47 2.58
N GLY A 40 -10.59 3.43 2.50
CA GLY A 40 -10.93 2.22 1.77
C GLY A 40 -9.74 1.37 1.33
N PHE A 41 -10.06 0.29 0.60
CA PHE A 41 -9.11 -0.70 0.08
C PHE A 41 -8.88 -0.61 -1.43
N PHE A 42 -9.39 0.45 -2.06
CA PHE A 42 -9.40 0.59 -3.51
C PHE A 42 -8.52 1.75 -3.96
N ILE A 43 -7.54 1.41 -4.79
CA ILE A 43 -6.70 2.37 -5.51
C ILE A 43 -7.03 2.21 -6.99
N SER A 44 -7.26 3.33 -7.68
CA SER A 44 -7.55 3.30 -9.10
C SER A 44 -6.30 2.92 -9.90
N HIS A 45 -6.48 2.26 -11.05
CA HIS A 45 -5.34 1.92 -11.92
C HIS A 45 -4.55 3.15 -12.37
N LYS A 46 -5.21 4.31 -12.49
CA LYS A 46 -4.56 5.61 -12.80
C LYS A 46 -3.62 6.03 -11.68
N ASP A 47 -4.06 5.90 -10.43
CA ASP A 47 -3.24 6.21 -9.26
C ASP A 47 -2.09 5.24 -9.14
N LEU A 48 -2.33 3.93 -9.31
CA LEU A 48 -1.26 2.93 -9.29
C LEU A 48 -0.18 3.22 -10.36
N LYS A 49 -0.60 3.66 -11.55
CA LYS A 49 0.30 4.10 -12.63
C LYS A 49 1.17 5.31 -12.30
N ARG A 50 0.80 6.12 -11.29
CA ARG A 50 1.63 7.25 -10.82
C ARG A 50 2.86 6.78 -10.04
N GLY A 51 2.88 5.55 -9.53
CA GLY A 51 4.08 4.95 -8.92
C GLY A 51 4.52 5.60 -7.62
N LYS A 52 3.58 5.94 -6.74
CA LYS A 52 3.91 6.52 -5.43
C LYS A 52 4.08 5.45 -4.36
N GLU A 53 4.33 5.88 -3.13
CA GLU A 53 4.36 5.00 -1.98
C GLU A 53 2.96 4.88 -1.37
N LEU A 54 2.59 3.66 -0.99
CA LEU A 54 1.40 3.36 -0.22
C LEU A 54 1.80 2.82 1.14
N VAL A 55 1.38 3.51 2.19
CA VAL A 55 1.59 3.08 3.56
C VAL A 55 0.28 2.51 4.11
N ILE A 56 0.27 1.22 4.37
CA ILE A 56 -0.88 0.52 4.96
C ILE A 56 -0.65 0.39 6.46
N THR A 57 -1.48 1.01 7.28
CA THR A 57 -1.43 0.85 8.73
C THR A 57 -2.40 -0.22 9.18
N THR A 58 -1.92 -1.13 10.01
CA THR A 58 -2.71 -2.24 10.56
C THR A 58 -2.76 -2.22 12.08
N GLU A 59 -3.76 -2.86 12.66
CA GLU A 59 -3.96 -3.10 14.11
C GLU A 59 -4.15 -4.60 14.37
#